data_AF-A0A1I8I1K1-F1
#
_entry.id   AF-A0A1I8I1K1-F1
#
_cell.length_a   1.000
_cell.length_b   1.000
_cell.length_c   1.000
_cell.angle_alpha   90.00
_cell.angle_beta   90.00
_cell.angle_gamma   90.00
#
_symmetry.space_group_name_H-M   'P 1'
#
loop_
_entity.id
_entity.type
_entity.pdbx_description
1 polymer ?
#
loop_
_entity_poly.entity_id
_entity_poly.type
_entity_poly.pdbx_seq_one_letter_code
_entity_poly.pdbx_strand_id
1 'polypeptide(L)'
;VAVCNIRQSETSRDTTEFRPVDRRAFVLTPALRRAPMSVYCDFTAICVRQVLQENGLQAQADPIYMGIVAGFDARLKPQISPAEARVGKTFKDYKMENFINCDFVASFQKSMDKHGLKVKIVTVLNDAVCTLLYGVHSVYSRRISTSDCSISVVTTRSGANVSFLETDQDFLDSCTTDRRLLLRSPRNGSFCVVVNPEAGMRCGEKGELSNFLNNIEKNVLEEAKPGDSMRWECLSSGCWYPKLLRNSIKTMRKLEVVGAGFPDLLSSANCFEVFYVCDRYATVKEPSKDQLAKDLQAFLDPLERYRIQPKEAEKLAQVCQAIVKRSATMLASCIMAVAQRVYGKLLPERMVVAYCGAMFQIGQLLPSLQETLDEFASPINSIYPFKVELMPADTAFGCAVSAITIGKTLAMNEHRG
;
A
#
# COMPACT_ATOMS: atom_id res chain seq x y z
N VAL A 1 -9.27 -8.57 10.47
CA VAL A 1 -8.71 -8.40 11.83
C VAL A 1 -7.47 -9.26 11.93
N ALA A 2 -6.36 -8.73 12.44
CA ALA A 2 -5.18 -9.53 12.77
C ALA A 2 -4.92 -9.42 14.27
N VAL A 3 -4.50 -10.51 14.88
CA VAL A 3 -4.12 -10.60 16.28
C VAL A 3 -2.63 -10.87 16.34
N CYS A 4 -1.91 -10.07 17.11
CA CYS A 4 -0.50 -10.27 17.37
C CYS A 4 -0.29 -10.39 18.88
N ASN A 5 0.63 -11.27 19.26
CA ASN A 5 1.02 -11.45 20.65
C ASN A 5 2.50 -11.09 20.81
N ILE A 6 2.83 -10.73 22.04
CA ILE A 6 4.17 -10.41 22.49
C ILE A 6 4.75 -11.66 23.14
N ARG A 7 5.89 -12.15 22.64
CA ARG A 7 6.73 -13.05 23.43
C ARG A 7 7.95 -12.28 23.90
N GLN A 8 8.15 -12.21 25.21
CA GLN A 8 9.45 -11.83 25.74
C GLN A 8 10.39 -13.03 25.56
N SER A 9 11.53 -12.80 24.92
CA SER A 9 12.59 -13.80 24.86
C SER A 9 13.10 -14.05 26.28
N GLU A 10 13.00 -15.30 26.76
CA GLU A 10 13.54 -15.70 28.07
C GLU A 10 15.06 -15.52 28.17
N THR A 11 15.76 -15.42 27.02
CA THR A 11 17.23 -15.36 26.97
C THR A 11 17.78 -13.94 26.85
N SER A 12 16.95 -12.91 26.68
CA SER A 12 17.42 -11.52 26.69
C SER A 12 16.35 -10.55 27.20
N ARG A 13 16.66 -9.83 28.28
CA ARG A 13 15.79 -8.79 28.87
C ARG A 13 15.44 -7.64 27.92
N ASP A 14 16.14 -7.52 26.77
CA ASP A 14 16.05 -6.34 25.90
C ASP A 14 15.30 -6.51 24.57
N THR A 15 14.84 -7.72 24.18
CA THR A 15 14.09 -7.87 22.91
C THR A 15 12.69 -8.43 23.13
N THR A 16 11.73 -7.54 22.94
CA THR A 16 10.31 -7.88 22.77
C THR A 16 10.12 -8.37 21.34
N GLU A 17 9.81 -9.65 21.15
CA GLU A 17 9.51 -10.20 19.83
C GLU A 17 7.99 -10.21 19.62
N PHE A 18 7.51 -9.56 18.56
CA PHE A 18 6.11 -9.60 18.17
C PHE A 18 5.89 -10.77 17.20
N ARG A 19 4.87 -11.59 17.44
CA ARG A 19 4.46 -12.66 16.53
C ARG A 19 2.97 -12.59 16.21
N PRO A 20 2.57 -12.76 14.94
CA PRO A 20 1.17 -12.92 14.60
C PRO A 20 0.64 -14.22 15.22
N VAL A 21 -0.58 -14.18 15.74
CA VAL A 21 -1.27 -15.35 16.34
C VAL A 21 -2.41 -15.80 15.44
N ASP A 22 -3.19 -14.86 14.91
CA ASP A 22 -4.32 -15.17 14.05
C ASP A 22 -4.57 -14.03 13.06
N ARG A 23 -5.15 -14.35 11.91
CA ARG A 23 -5.60 -13.38 10.91
C ARG A 23 -6.88 -13.86 10.26
N ARG A 24 -7.89 -13.00 10.29
CA ARG A 24 -9.21 -13.28 9.72
C ARG A 24 -9.69 -12.18 8.79
N ALA A 25 -10.29 -12.62 7.69
CA ALA A 25 -11.01 -11.77 6.76
C ALA A 25 -12.52 -11.93 6.99
N PHE A 26 -13.22 -10.81 7.07
CA PHE A 26 -14.68 -10.77 7.16
C PHE A 26 -15.21 -10.07 5.92
N VAL A 27 -16.28 -10.61 5.34
CA VAL A 27 -16.86 -10.08 4.09
C VAL A 27 -17.68 -8.83 4.40
N LEU A 28 -17.27 -7.70 3.82
CA LEU A 28 -18.00 -6.45 3.89
C LEU A 28 -18.98 -6.35 2.72
N THR A 29 -20.28 -6.56 2.99
CA THR A 29 -21.33 -6.53 1.97
C THR A 29 -21.60 -5.11 1.45
N PRO A 30 -22.09 -4.95 0.21
CA PRO A 30 -22.48 -3.63 -0.32
C PRO A 30 -23.56 -2.94 0.51
N ALA A 31 -24.47 -3.70 1.12
CA ALA A 31 -25.50 -3.15 2.01
C ALA A 31 -24.87 -2.50 3.24
N LEU A 32 -23.88 -3.16 3.85
CA LEU A 32 -23.19 -2.63 5.02
C LEU A 32 -22.36 -1.37 4.71
N ARG A 33 -21.81 -1.23 3.51
CA ARG A 33 -21.12 0.01 3.06
C ARG A 33 -22.03 1.22 2.89
N ARG A 34 -23.34 0.99 2.84
CA ARG A 34 -24.39 2.01 2.71
C ARG A 34 -25.24 2.17 3.98
N ALA A 35 -25.02 1.31 4.96
CA ALA A 35 -25.75 1.35 6.22
C ALA A 35 -25.32 2.57 7.07
N PRO A 36 -26.08 2.94 8.11
CA PRO A 36 -25.62 3.91 9.09
C PRO A 36 -24.30 3.48 9.72
N MET A 37 -23.43 4.44 10.05
CA MET A 37 -22.10 4.18 10.62
C MET A 37 -22.15 3.30 11.88
N SER A 38 -23.18 3.46 12.71
CA SER A 38 -23.40 2.64 13.91
C SER A 38 -23.52 1.14 13.60
N VAL A 39 -24.20 0.78 12.51
CA VAL A 39 -24.36 -0.61 12.06
C VAL A 39 -23.03 -1.18 11.57
N TYR A 40 -22.24 -0.36 10.86
CA TYR A 40 -20.90 -0.75 10.42
C TYR A 40 -19.94 -0.94 11.62
N CYS A 41 -20.01 -0.07 12.63
CA CYS A 41 -19.24 -0.19 13.86
C CYS A 41 -19.62 -1.45 14.65
N ASP A 42 -20.92 -1.72 14.83
CA ASP A 42 -21.41 -2.91 15.54
C ASP A 42 -21.00 -4.21 14.82
N PHE A 43 -21.09 -4.24 13.49
CA PHE A 43 -20.55 -5.37 12.73
C PHE A 43 -19.06 -5.59 13.00
N THR A 44 -18.28 -4.50 12.98
CA THR A 44 -16.83 -4.57 13.24
C THR A 44 -16.54 -5.06 14.66
N ALA A 45 -17.28 -4.60 15.66
CA ALA A 45 -17.15 -5.07 17.04
C ALA A 45 -17.50 -6.56 17.18
N ILE A 46 -18.54 -7.04 16.50
CA ILE A 46 -18.89 -8.46 16.47
C ILE A 46 -17.76 -9.30 15.84
N CYS A 47 -17.17 -8.84 14.74
CA CYS A 47 -16.03 -9.52 14.12
C CYS A 47 -14.82 -9.57 15.05
N VAL A 48 -14.51 -8.49 15.76
CA VAL A 48 -13.42 -8.45 16.75
C VAL A 48 -13.73 -9.41 17.91
N ARG A 49 -14.95 -9.38 18.45
CA ARG A 49 -15.39 -10.31 19.51
C ARG A 49 -15.16 -11.77 19.12
N GLN A 50 -15.57 -12.15 17.92
CA GLN A 50 -15.39 -13.51 17.42
C GLN A 50 -13.91 -13.91 17.41
N VAL A 51 -13.05 -13.03 16.89
CA VAL A 51 -11.60 -13.26 16.87
C VAL A 51 -11.04 -13.42 18.29
N LEU A 52 -11.44 -12.56 19.23
CA LEU A 52 -10.96 -12.62 20.62
C LEU A 52 -11.45 -13.87 21.36
N GLN A 53 -12.70 -14.29 21.12
CA GLN A 53 -13.28 -15.50 21.70
C GLN A 53 -12.53 -16.75 21.26
N GLU A 54 -12.34 -16.90 19.95
CA GLU A 54 -11.73 -18.09 19.39
C GLU A 54 -10.23 -18.20 19.70
N ASN A 55 -9.57 -17.09 20.05
CA ASN A 55 -8.19 -17.08 20.51
C ASN A 55 -8.05 -17.10 22.06
N GLY A 56 -9.15 -17.23 22.81
CA GLY A 56 -9.13 -17.26 24.28
C GLY A 56 -8.69 -15.94 24.94
N LEU A 57 -8.79 -14.82 24.23
CA LEU A 57 -8.31 -13.51 24.67
C LEU A 57 -9.40 -12.68 25.37
N GLN A 58 -10.68 -13.06 25.26
CA GLN A 58 -11.78 -12.29 25.84
C GLN A 58 -11.73 -12.23 27.39
N ALA A 59 -11.20 -13.27 28.03
CA ALA A 59 -11.15 -13.39 29.49
C ALA A 59 -9.97 -12.66 30.15
N GLN A 60 -9.10 -12.00 29.37
CA GLN A 60 -7.92 -11.33 29.91
C GLN A 60 -8.29 -10.15 30.83
N ALA A 61 -7.49 -9.95 31.88
CA ALA A 61 -7.66 -8.84 32.81
C ALA A 61 -7.32 -7.51 32.13
N ASP A 62 -6.19 -7.48 31.43
CA ASP A 62 -5.62 -6.30 30.78
C ASP A 62 -6.33 -5.93 29.47
N PRO A 63 -6.37 -4.63 29.12
CA PRO A 63 -6.95 -4.18 27.85
C PRO A 63 -6.08 -4.61 26.66
N ILE A 64 -6.74 -5.02 25.58
CA ILE A 64 -6.10 -5.32 24.30
C ILE A 64 -5.99 -4.01 23.50
N TYR A 65 -4.76 -3.66 23.10
CA TYR A 65 -4.52 -2.48 22.27
C TYR A 65 -4.75 -2.77 20.79
N MET A 66 -5.53 -1.93 20.12
CA MET A 66 -5.88 -2.06 18.71
C MET A 66 -5.45 -0.83 17.92
N GLY A 67 -4.87 -1.07 16.75
CA GLY A 67 -4.67 -0.06 15.72
C GLY A 67 -5.65 -0.25 14.56
N ILE A 68 -6.00 0.84 13.88
CA ILE A 68 -6.84 0.80 12.68
C ILE A 68 -6.02 1.21 11.46
N VAL A 69 -6.03 0.36 10.43
CA VAL A 69 -5.57 0.74 9.09
C VAL A 69 -6.74 1.32 8.32
N ALA A 70 -6.77 2.63 8.11
CA ALA A 70 -7.87 3.30 7.43
C ALA A 70 -7.75 3.15 5.91
N GLY A 71 -8.71 2.47 5.27
CA GLY A 71 -8.75 2.27 3.82
C GLY A 71 -9.44 3.39 3.03
N PHE A 72 -9.69 4.53 3.67
CA PHE A 72 -10.35 5.74 3.18
C PHE A 72 -9.59 6.98 3.68
N ASP A 73 -9.83 8.15 3.09
CA ASP A 73 -9.18 9.41 3.50
C ASP A 73 -9.58 9.75 4.93
N ALA A 74 -8.61 9.66 5.84
CA ALA A 74 -8.75 9.93 7.25
C ALA A 74 -7.82 11.11 7.61
N ARG A 75 -8.43 12.21 8.05
CA ARG A 75 -7.72 13.35 8.62
C ARG A 75 -7.42 13.04 10.07
N LEU A 76 -6.15 12.77 10.34
CA LEU A 76 -5.64 12.62 11.68
C LEU A 76 -5.50 14.01 12.30
N LYS A 77 -6.00 14.21 13.51
CA LYS A 77 -5.41 15.25 14.38
C LYS A 77 -4.04 14.74 14.85
N PRO A 78 -3.11 15.62 15.27
CA PRO A 78 -1.91 15.19 15.98
C PRO A 78 -2.30 14.14 17.02
N GLN A 79 -1.65 12.97 17.03
CA GLN A 79 -2.06 11.82 17.84
C GLN A 79 -1.78 12.10 19.33
N ILE A 80 -2.59 12.96 19.93
CA ILE A 80 -2.72 13.11 21.37
C ILE A 80 -3.76 12.08 21.77
N SER A 81 -3.39 11.09 22.58
CA SER A 81 -4.30 10.05 23.04
C SER A 81 -5.56 10.65 23.68
N PRO A 82 -6.78 10.14 23.36
CA PRO A 82 -7.07 9.01 22.47
C PRO A 82 -6.94 9.36 20.98
N ALA A 83 -6.67 8.36 20.13
CA ALA A 83 -6.59 8.57 18.69
C ALA A 83 -7.89 9.19 18.14
N GLU A 84 -7.82 10.41 17.62
CA GLU A 84 -8.93 11.07 16.91
C GLU A 84 -8.63 11.05 15.41
N ALA A 85 -9.53 10.46 14.62
CA ALA A 85 -9.43 10.47 13.17
C ALA A 85 -10.80 10.74 12.55
N ARG A 86 -10.86 11.73 11.67
CA ARG A 86 -12.08 12.14 10.99
C ARG A 86 -12.05 11.74 9.53
N VAL A 87 -13.17 11.25 9.01
CA VAL A 87 -13.27 10.92 7.58
C VAL A 87 -13.21 12.20 6.75
N GLY A 88 -12.23 12.31 5.85
CA GLY A 88 -12.10 13.43 4.93
C GLY A 88 -12.99 13.27 3.70
N LYS A 89 -12.81 12.18 2.97
CA LYS A 89 -13.59 11.80 1.78
C LYS A 89 -13.84 10.31 1.75
N THR A 90 -14.96 9.93 1.14
CA THR A 90 -15.35 8.53 0.95
C THR A 90 -14.90 8.02 -0.41
N PHE A 91 -14.25 6.86 -0.43
CA PHE A 91 -13.90 6.14 -1.65
C PHE A 91 -14.56 4.75 -1.64
N LYS A 92 -14.36 3.92 -2.67
CA LYS A 92 -14.70 2.48 -2.66
C LYS A 92 -16.18 2.17 -2.32
N ASP A 93 -17.08 3.04 -2.77
CA ASP A 93 -18.54 2.95 -2.58
C ASP A 93 -19.06 3.04 -1.14
N TYR A 94 -18.24 3.54 -0.20
CA TYR A 94 -18.76 3.93 1.11
C TYR A 94 -19.72 5.10 0.95
N LYS A 95 -20.99 4.88 1.29
CA LYS A 95 -22.08 5.87 1.21
C LYS A 95 -22.89 5.89 2.51
N MET A 96 -22.20 5.76 3.64
CA MET A 96 -22.84 5.83 4.95
C MET A 96 -23.27 7.27 5.24
N GLU A 97 -24.46 7.45 5.79
CA GLU A 97 -24.98 8.77 6.15
C GLU A 97 -24.11 9.41 7.25
N ASN A 98 -23.85 10.72 7.15
CA ASN A 98 -23.05 11.50 8.10
C ASN A 98 -21.62 10.94 8.33
N PHE A 99 -21.08 10.21 7.36
CA PHE A 99 -19.76 9.58 7.49
C PHE A 99 -18.62 10.60 7.35
N ILE A 100 -18.75 11.57 6.45
CA ILE A 100 -17.77 12.66 6.28
C ILE A 100 -17.71 13.49 7.57
N ASN A 101 -16.49 13.83 8.02
CA ASN A 101 -16.17 14.51 9.28
C ASN A 101 -16.53 13.75 10.57
N CYS A 102 -17.07 12.54 10.47
CA CYS A 102 -17.31 11.67 11.61
C CYS A 102 -15.98 11.23 12.24
N ASP A 103 -15.88 11.33 13.57
CA ASP A 103 -14.84 10.64 14.32
C ASP A 103 -15.19 9.15 14.38
N PHE A 104 -14.62 8.41 13.43
CA PHE A 104 -14.88 6.99 13.30
C PHE A 104 -14.21 6.20 14.42
N VAL A 105 -13.14 6.71 15.04
CA VAL A 105 -12.45 6.03 16.13
C VAL A 105 -13.34 6.01 17.37
N ALA A 106 -13.90 7.16 17.74
CA ALA A 106 -14.85 7.24 18.84
C ALA A 106 -16.09 6.35 18.59
N SER A 107 -16.57 6.29 17.34
CA SER A 107 -17.70 5.46 16.94
C SER A 107 -17.39 3.95 17.07
N PHE A 108 -16.20 3.52 16.63
CA PHE A 108 -15.75 2.15 16.83
C PHE A 108 -15.55 1.83 18.30
N GLN A 109 -14.89 2.70 19.07
CA GLN A 109 -14.65 2.48 20.49
C GLN A 109 -15.97 2.30 21.25
N LYS A 110 -16.94 3.20 21.03
CA LYS A 110 -18.28 3.10 21.61
C LYS A 110 -18.96 1.77 21.31
N SER A 111 -18.78 1.25 20.10
CA SER A 111 -19.34 -0.05 19.71
C SER A 111 -18.60 -1.22 20.38
N MET A 112 -17.27 -1.18 20.49
CA MET A 112 -16.49 -2.16 21.25
C MET A 112 -16.95 -2.21 22.71
N ASP A 113 -17.13 -1.05 23.35
CA ASP A 113 -17.59 -0.92 24.74
C ASP A 113 -19.00 -1.48 24.91
N LYS A 114 -19.93 -1.12 24.00
CA LYS A 114 -21.30 -1.64 23.95
C LYS A 114 -21.34 -3.18 23.89
N HIS A 115 -20.38 -3.78 23.19
CA HIS A 115 -20.25 -5.24 23.06
C HIS A 115 -19.42 -5.89 24.18
N GLY A 116 -19.06 -5.14 25.23
CA GLY A 116 -18.33 -5.63 26.40
C GLY A 116 -16.89 -6.04 26.10
N LEU A 117 -16.28 -5.47 25.06
CA LEU A 117 -14.92 -5.80 24.66
C LEU A 117 -13.92 -4.92 25.39
N LYS A 118 -12.95 -5.55 26.06
CA LYS A 118 -11.81 -4.85 26.68
C LYS A 118 -10.76 -4.48 25.63
N VAL A 119 -11.14 -3.68 24.64
CA VAL A 119 -10.27 -3.25 23.54
C VAL A 119 -10.11 -1.73 23.59
N LYS A 120 -8.87 -1.23 23.53
CA LYS A 120 -8.57 0.21 23.45
C LYS A 120 -7.99 0.52 22.08
N ILE A 121 -8.68 1.33 21.28
CA ILE A 121 -8.16 1.80 20.00
C ILE A 121 -7.18 2.94 20.26
N VAL A 122 -5.90 2.71 19.94
CA VAL A 122 -4.80 3.61 20.32
C VAL A 122 -4.16 4.33 19.15
N THR A 123 -4.39 3.88 17.92
CA THR A 123 -3.82 4.54 16.73
C THR A 123 -4.61 4.26 15.47
N VAL A 124 -4.49 5.18 14.52
CA VAL A 124 -4.98 5.06 13.15
C VAL A 124 -3.81 5.34 12.22
N LEU A 125 -3.58 4.44 11.25
CA LEU A 125 -2.43 4.51 10.35
C LEU A 125 -2.84 4.28 8.90
N ASN A 126 -2.04 4.85 7.99
CA ASN A 126 -2.08 4.57 6.56
C ASN A 126 -1.42 3.20 6.27
N ASP A 127 -1.84 2.51 5.21
CA ASP A 127 -1.33 1.19 4.84
C ASP A 127 0.16 1.20 4.44
N ALA A 128 0.65 2.25 3.77
CA ALA A 128 2.08 2.42 3.51
C ALA A 128 2.86 2.58 4.83
N VAL A 129 2.35 3.38 5.77
CA VAL A 129 2.97 3.51 7.11
C VAL A 129 3.08 2.15 7.81
N CYS A 130 2.01 1.36 7.79
CA CYS A 130 2.06 0.01 8.37
C CYS A 130 3.03 -0.92 7.63
N THR A 131 3.12 -0.81 6.30
CA THR A 131 4.09 -1.54 5.47
C THR A 131 5.52 -1.23 5.92
N LEU A 132 5.84 0.05 6.15
CA LEU A 132 7.13 0.48 6.66
C LEU A 132 7.40 -0.06 8.06
N LEU A 133 6.46 0.08 8.99
CA LEU A 133 6.65 -0.36 10.38
C LEU A 133 6.87 -1.88 10.48
N TYR A 134 6.22 -2.66 9.62
CA TYR A 134 6.54 -4.09 9.48
C TYR A 134 7.99 -4.29 9.05
N GLY A 135 8.45 -3.53 8.06
CA GLY A 135 9.79 -3.60 7.50
C GLY A 135 10.87 -3.28 8.51
N VAL A 136 10.73 -2.13 9.16
CA VAL A 136 11.58 -1.66 10.26
C VAL A 136 11.70 -2.72 11.34
N HIS A 137 10.56 -3.23 11.83
CA HIS A 137 10.55 -4.28 12.85
C HIS A 137 11.26 -5.55 12.37
N SER A 138 10.97 -6.01 11.15
CA SER A 138 11.54 -7.25 10.62
C SER A 138 13.06 -7.19 10.45
N VAL A 139 13.61 -6.07 9.98
CA VAL A 139 15.06 -5.87 9.90
C VAL A 139 15.67 -5.78 11.29
N TYR A 140 15.08 -4.98 12.18
CA TYR A 140 15.54 -4.83 13.56
C TYR A 140 15.58 -6.17 14.32
N SER A 141 14.51 -6.96 14.24
CA SER A 141 14.41 -8.24 14.95
C SER A 141 15.35 -9.32 14.43
N ARG A 142 15.74 -9.27 13.14
CA ARG A 142 16.75 -10.18 12.56
C ARG A 142 18.18 -9.81 12.93
N ARG A 143 18.42 -8.64 13.52
CA ARG A 143 19.75 -8.14 13.95
C ARG A 143 20.80 -8.18 12.83
N ILE A 144 20.40 -7.91 11.59
CA ILE A 144 21.33 -7.84 10.46
C ILE A 144 21.92 -6.44 10.45
N SER A 145 23.14 -6.29 11.00
CA SER A 145 23.77 -4.98 11.23
C SER A 145 24.04 -4.16 9.96
N THR A 146 24.14 -4.81 8.81
CA THR A 146 24.40 -4.16 7.51
C THR A 146 23.13 -3.83 6.73
N SER A 147 21.95 -4.15 7.29
CA SER A 147 20.66 -3.91 6.65
C SER A 147 19.89 -2.80 7.34
N ASP A 148 19.24 -1.95 6.55
CA ASP A 148 18.29 -0.97 7.05
C ASP A 148 17.00 -0.98 6.24
N CYS A 149 15.87 -0.69 6.90
CA CYS A 149 14.58 -0.53 6.23
C CYS A 149 13.95 0.79 6.64
N SER A 150 14.17 1.84 5.84
CA SER A 150 13.57 3.16 6.07
C SER A 150 12.56 3.57 5.02
N ILE A 151 12.23 2.68 4.07
CA ILE A 151 11.33 2.98 2.95
C ILE A 151 10.32 1.85 2.80
N SER A 152 9.07 2.22 2.49
CA SER A 152 8.07 1.27 2.04
C SER A 152 7.33 1.76 0.81
N VAL A 153 6.82 0.82 0.03
CA VAL A 153 6.07 1.08 -1.19
C VAL A 153 4.81 0.23 -1.24
N VAL A 154 3.69 0.84 -1.63
CA VAL A 154 2.40 0.17 -1.79
C VAL A 154 1.87 0.40 -3.19
N THR A 155 1.42 -0.66 -3.86
CA THR A 155 0.65 -0.53 -5.12
C THR A 155 -0.45 -1.58 -5.20
N THR A 156 -1.67 -1.10 -5.48
CA THR A 156 -2.90 -1.89 -5.45
C THR A 156 -3.72 -1.62 -6.71
N ARG A 157 -4.83 -2.35 -6.89
CA ARG A 157 -5.86 -2.01 -7.88
C ARG A 157 -6.61 -0.71 -7.55
N SER A 158 -6.30 -0.04 -6.43
CA SER A 158 -6.96 1.19 -5.99
C SER A 158 -6.04 2.41 -5.92
N GLY A 159 -4.72 2.25 -5.97
CA GLY A 159 -3.78 3.37 -5.83
C GLY A 159 -2.36 2.91 -5.51
N ALA A 160 -1.46 3.87 -5.40
CA ALA A 160 -0.07 3.63 -4.99
C ALA A 160 0.42 4.71 -4.02
N ASN A 161 1.31 4.33 -3.12
CA ASN A 161 1.90 5.24 -2.14
C ASN A 161 3.31 4.79 -1.75
N VAL A 162 4.03 5.69 -1.10
CA VAL A 162 5.34 5.44 -0.48
C VAL A 162 5.28 5.99 0.94
N SER A 163 6.05 5.41 1.85
CA SER A 163 6.29 6.03 3.17
C SER A 163 7.73 5.82 3.57
N PHE A 164 8.25 6.69 4.43
CA PHE A 164 9.65 6.60 4.84
C PHE A 164 9.90 7.14 6.24
N LEU A 165 11.06 6.82 6.80
CA LEU A 165 11.57 7.43 8.03
C LEU A 165 12.36 8.69 7.69
N GLU A 166 12.00 9.81 8.30
CA GLU A 166 12.74 11.07 8.19
C GLU A 166 13.46 11.35 9.51
N THR A 167 14.72 11.78 9.40
CA THR A 167 15.62 12.07 10.52
C THR A 167 16.23 13.47 10.46
N ASP A 168 15.93 14.22 9.40
CA ASP A 168 16.40 15.59 9.19
C ASP A 168 15.87 16.55 10.25
N GLN A 169 16.77 17.13 11.05
CA GLN A 169 16.41 17.97 12.19
C GLN A 169 15.64 19.24 11.76
N ASP A 170 15.95 19.84 10.61
CA ASP A 170 15.23 21.02 10.12
C ASP A 170 13.79 20.66 9.70
N PHE A 171 13.62 19.48 9.11
CA PHE A 171 12.29 18.94 8.87
C PHE A 171 11.54 18.65 10.18
N LEU A 172 12.21 18.06 11.17
CA LEU A 172 11.62 17.77 12.47
C LEU A 172 11.22 19.05 13.22
N ASP A 173 12.04 20.10 13.15
CA ASP A 173 11.77 21.39 13.79
C ASP A 173 10.65 22.15 13.08
N SER A 174 10.54 22.04 11.76
CA SER A 174 9.46 22.67 10.98
C SER A 174 8.12 21.93 11.05
N CYS A 175 8.14 20.60 11.17
CA CYS A 175 6.93 19.77 11.21
C CYS A 175 6.47 19.43 12.63
N THR A 176 7.33 19.55 13.65
CA THR A 176 7.00 19.22 15.03
C THR A 176 7.17 20.44 15.94
N THR A 177 6.11 21.23 16.11
CA THR A 177 6.03 22.11 17.30
C THR A 177 5.82 21.29 18.58
N ASP A 178 5.51 19.99 18.44
CA ASP A 178 5.24 19.05 19.52
C ASP A 178 6.23 17.89 19.51
N ARG A 179 7.23 17.96 20.40
CA ARG A 179 8.29 16.95 20.58
C ARG A 179 7.77 15.54 20.94
N ARG A 180 6.48 15.37 21.23
CA ARG A 180 5.84 14.08 21.53
C ARG A 180 5.61 13.20 20.30
N LEU A 181 5.68 13.75 19.09
CA LEU A 181 5.46 13.02 17.82
C LEU A 181 6.70 12.28 17.31
N LEU A 182 7.81 12.35 18.04
CA LEU A 182 9.10 11.83 17.66
C LEU A 182 9.24 10.34 18.04
N LEU A 183 9.37 9.46 17.06
CA LEU A 183 9.44 8.01 17.23
C LEU A 183 10.91 7.57 17.39
N ARG A 184 11.33 7.26 18.63
CA ARG A 184 12.67 6.74 19.02
C ARG A 184 13.88 7.66 18.75
N SER A 185 14.86 7.52 19.65
CA SER A 185 16.25 7.97 19.50
C SER A 185 17.17 6.74 19.32
N PRO A 186 17.61 6.40 18.10
CA PRO A 186 18.42 5.20 17.86
C PRO A 186 19.90 5.52 18.05
N ARG A 187 20.34 5.66 19.30
CA ARG A 187 21.71 6.07 19.70
C ARG A 187 22.10 7.46 19.16
N ASN A 188 22.76 8.26 19.99
CA ASN A 188 23.19 9.64 19.69
C ASN A 188 22.10 10.73 19.68
N GLY A 189 20.87 10.47 20.14
CA GLY A 189 19.90 11.53 20.44
C GLY A 189 19.15 12.13 19.25
N SER A 190 19.25 11.53 18.05
CA SER A 190 18.46 11.95 16.87
C SER A 190 17.08 11.31 16.89
N PHE A 191 16.04 12.08 16.62
CA PHE A 191 14.67 11.58 16.54
C PHE A 191 14.32 11.15 15.11
N CYS A 192 13.36 10.24 14.92
CA CYS A 192 12.80 9.98 13.60
C CYS A 192 11.28 10.13 13.57
N VAL A 193 10.74 10.50 12.41
CA VAL A 193 9.30 10.59 12.17
C VAL A 193 8.96 9.74 10.95
N VAL A 194 7.85 9.01 11.03
CA VAL A 194 7.33 8.32 9.85
C VAL A 194 6.57 9.33 8.99
N VAL A 195 7.03 9.51 7.75
CA VAL A 195 6.41 10.39 6.77
C VAL A 195 5.54 9.58 5.82
N ASN A 196 4.27 9.97 5.73
CA ASN A 196 3.36 9.56 4.68
C ASN A 196 3.11 10.76 3.75
N PRO A 197 3.82 10.89 2.62
CA PRO A 197 3.67 11.99 1.69
C PRO A 197 2.36 11.95 0.89
N GLU A 198 1.59 10.85 0.92
CA GLU A 198 0.48 10.60 -0.01
C GLU A 198 0.94 10.80 -1.47
N ALA A 199 2.08 10.17 -1.82
CA ALA A 199 2.79 10.41 -3.09
C ALA A 199 1.92 10.14 -4.32
N GLY A 200 0.98 9.19 -4.22
CA GLY A 200 -0.05 8.93 -5.22
C GLY A 200 -0.73 10.21 -5.72
N MET A 201 -1.20 11.03 -4.78
CA MET A 201 -1.92 12.26 -5.11
C MET A 201 -0.99 13.47 -5.31
N ARG A 202 0.08 13.56 -4.51
CA ARG A 202 0.90 14.77 -4.37
C ARG A 202 2.07 14.87 -5.35
N CYS A 203 2.66 13.74 -5.74
CA CYS A 203 3.84 13.78 -6.60
C CYS A 203 3.45 14.13 -8.05
N GLY A 204 4.01 15.23 -8.56
CA GLY A 204 3.69 15.77 -9.88
C GLY A 204 2.47 16.66 -9.92
N GLU A 205 1.88 17.06 -8.78
CA GLU A 205 0.65 17.87 -8.76
C GLU A 205 0.83 19.27 -9.38
N LYS A 206 2.07 19.80 -9.46
CA LYS A 206 2.37 21.09 -10.10
C LYS A 206 2.91 20.94 -11.52
N GLY A 207 2.78 19.75 -12.10
CA GLY A 207 3.19 19.46 -13.47
C GLY A 207 4.64 19.02 -13.62
N GLU A 208 5.36 18.73 -12.53
CA GLU A 208 6.76 18.28 -12.55
C GLU A 208 6.95 16.98 -13.34
N LEU A 209 5.90 16.17 -13.42
CA LEU A 209 5.89 14.91 -14.17
C LEU A 209 5.30 15.02 -15.58
N SER A 210 4.91 16.21 -16.04
CA SER A 210 4.18 16.38 -17.32
C SER A 210 4.97 15.89 -18.54
N ASN A 211 6.29 16.01 -18.50
CA ASN A 211 7.17 15.56 -19.58
C ASN A 211 7.30 14.04 -19.68
N PHE A 212 6.92 13.31 -18.63
CA PHE A 212 6.91 11.85 -18.61
C PHE A 212 5.55 11.26 -19.03
N LEU A 213 4.54 12.10 -19.25
CA LEU A 213 3.23 11.68 -19.72
C LEU A 213 3.17 11.71 -21.25
N ASN A 214 2.88 10.57 -21.87
CA ASN A 214 2.53 10.52 -23.28
C ASN A 214 1.02 10.76 -23.48
N ASN A 215 0.56 10.75 -24.73
CA ASN A 215 -0.83 11.04 -25.07
C ASN A 215 -1.84 10.07 -24.43
N ILE A 216 -1.44 8.82 -24.16
CA ILE A 216 -2.27 7.80 -23.51
C ILE A 216 -2.51 8.18 -22.05
N GLU A 217 -1.46 8.52 -21.27
CA GLU A 217 -1.67 8.93 -19.88
C GLU A 217 -2.43 10.26 -19.78
N LYS A 218 -2.14 11.22 -20.65
CA LYS A 218 -2.85 12.51 -20.70
C LYS A 218 -4.35 12.30 -20.90
N ASN A 219 -4.73 11.49 -21.89
CA ASN A 219 -6.14 11.18 -22.15
C ASN A 219 -6.80 10.47 -20.95
N VAL A 220 -6.11 9.54 -20.30
CA VAL A 220 -6.63 8.81 -19.14
C VAL A 220 -6.87 9.74 -17.94
N LEU A 221 -5.94 10.68 -17.70
CA LEU A 221 -6.08 11.69 -16.67
C LEU A 221 -7.24 12.65 -17.01
N GLU A 222 -7.33 13.15 -18.23
CA GLU A 222 -8.45 14.00 -18.67
C GLU A 222 -9.81 13.31 -18.51
N GLU A 223 -9.93 12.03 -18.90
CA GLU A 223 -11.15 11.22 -18.73
C GLU A 223 -11.53 11.05 -17.23
N ALA A 224 -10.54 10.89 -16.36
CA ALA A 224 -10.76 10.71 -14.92
C ALA A 224 -11.09 12.02 -14.19
N LYS A 225 -10.83 13.17 -14.82
CA LYS A 225 -10.98 14.52 -14.24
C LYS A 225 -10.36 14.70 -12.84
N PRO A 226 -9.15 14.19 -12.53
CA PRO A 226 -8.50 14.40 -11.25
C PRO A 226 -7.87 15.80 -11.14
N GLY A 227 -7.98 16.64 -12.18
CA GLY A 227 -7.19 17.86 -12.32
C GLY A 227 -5.71 17.52 -12.53
N ASP A 228 -4.83 18.34 -11.96
CA ASP A 228 -3.39 18.14 -12.02
C ASP A 228 -2.86 17.08 -11.02
N SER A 229 -3.73 16.49 -10.22
CA SER A 229 -3.34 15.46 -9.23
C SER A 229 -3.20 14.06 -9.85
N MET A 230 -2.60 13.12 -9.10
CA MET A 230 -2.51 11.69 -9.48
C MET A 230 -1.59 11.34 -10.66
N ARG A 231 -0.72 12.26 -11.09
CA ARG A 231 0.23 12.00 -12.20
C ARG A 231 1.18 10.84 -11.90
N TRP A 232 1.83 10.86 -10.73
CA TRP A 232 2.71 9.77 -10.33
C TRP A 232 1.93 8.46 -10.18
N GLU A 233 0.75 8.48 -9.57
CA GLU A 233 -0.09 7.28 -9.44
C GLU A 233 -0.50 6.70 -10.80
N CYS A 234 -0.84 7.54 -11.78
CA CYS A 234 -1.14 7.12 -13.15
C CYS A 234 0.02 6.37 -13.81
N LEU A 235 1.24 6.75 -13.45
CA LEU A 235 2.46 6.13 -13.95
C LEU A 235 2.87 4.88 -13.18
N SER A 236 2.50 4.75 -11.89
CA SER A 236 3.03 3.72 -10.98
C SER A 236 2.02 2.67 -10.50
N SER A 237 0.72 2.96 -10.51
CA SER A 237 -0.30 2.13 -9.88
C SER A 237 -1.10 1.25 -10.86
N GLY A 238 -1.41 0.04 -10.41
CA GLY A 238 -2.27 -0.90 -11.13
C GLY A 238 -3.73 -0.46 -11.26
N CYS A 239 -4.20 0.56 -10.52
CA CYS A 239 -5.56 1.09 -10.69
C CYS A 239 -5.78 1.74 -12.06
N TRP A 240 -4.69 2.15 -12.74
CA TRP A 240 -4.73 2.80 -14.04
C TRP A 240 -4.52 1.85 -15.22
N TYR A 241 -3.98 0.65 -14.98
CA TYR A 241 -3.64 -0.31 -16.04
C TYR A 241 -4.80 -0.59 -17.01
N PRO A 242 -6.05 -0.79 -16.55
CA PRO A 242 -7.17 -1.01 -17.47
C PRO A 242 -7.44 0.20 -18.37
N LYS A 243 -7.40 1.41 -17.81
CA LYS A 243 -7.65 2.65 -18.58
C LYS A 243 -6.53 2.93 -19.58
N LEU A 244 -5.28 2.64 -19.19
CA LEU A 244 -4.11 2.77 -20.05
C LEU A 244 -4.16 1.75 -21.19
N LEU A 245 -4.47 0.49 -20.91
CA LEU A 245 -4.64 -0.55 -21.92
C LEU A 245 -5.76 -0.18 -22.89
N ARG A 246 -6.93 0.22 -22.38
CA ARG A 246 -8.06 0.69 -23.20
C ARG A 246 -7.65 1.81 -24.16
N ASN A 247 -7.00 2.86 -23.66
CA ASN A 247 -6.60 3.98 -24.50
C ASN A 247 -5.46 3.63 -25.47
N SER A 248 -4.61 2.66 -25.12
CA SER A 248 -3.64 2.06 -26.03
C SER A 248 -4.35 1.32 -27.18
N ILE A 249 -5.39 0.55 -26.90
CA ILE A 249 -6.18 -0.17 -27.91
C ILE A 249 -6.89 0.79 -28.85
N LYS A 250 -7.51 1.87 -28.33
CA LYS A 250 -8.08 2.93 -29.16
C LYS A 250 -7.03 3.51 -30.12
N THR A 251 -5.81 3.72 -29.64
CA THR A 251 -4.69 4.22 -30.46
C THR A 251 -4.26 3.18 -31.50
N MET A 252 -4.12 1.91 -31.11
CA MET A 252 -3.77 0.82 -32.03
C MET A 252 -4.80 0.63 -33.15
N ARG A 253 -6.11 0.79 -32.88
CA ARG A 253 -7.16 0.77 -33.90
C ARG A 253 -7.03 1.92 -34.89
N LYS A 254 -6.79 3.14 -34.39
CA LYS A 254 -6.56 4.32 -35.24
C LYS A 254 -5.33 4.18 -36.14
N LEU A 255 -4.32 3.45 -35.68
CA LEU A 255 -3.08 3.17 -36.41
C LEU A 255 -3.16 1.86 -37.23
N GLU A 256 -4.32 1.22 -37.31
CA GLU A 256 -4.53 -0.05 -38.03
C GLU A 256 -3.59 -1.19 -37.59
N VAL A 257 -3.09 -1.14 -36.35
CA VAL A 257 -2.24 -2.19 -35.74
C VAL A 257 -3.07 -3.41 -35.35
N VAL A 258 -4.33 -3.19 -34.99
CA VAL A 258 -5.35 -4.21 -34.73
C VAL A 258 -6.57 -3.95 -35.61
N GLY A 259 -7.35 -4.99 -35.92
CA GLY A 259 -8.46 -4.90 -36.85
C GLY A 259 -9.55 -3.88 -36.44
N ALA A 260 -10.26 -3.33 -37.43
CA ALA A 260 -11.33 -2.36 -37.19
C ALA A 260 -12.46 -2.91 -36.29
N GLY A 261 -12.70 -4.22 -36.35
CA GLY A 261 -13.66 -4.94 -35.51
C GLY A 261 -13.12 -5.40 -34.16
N PHE A 262 -11.88 -5.04 -33.78
CA PHE A 262 -11.30 -5.45 -32.50
C PHE A 262 -12.19 -4.99 -31.33
N PRO A 263 -12.56 -5.88 -30.39
CA PRO A 263 -13.64 -5.65 -29.45
C PRO A 263 -13.51 -4.32 -28.70
N ASP A 264 -14.56 -3.51 -28.77
CA ASP A 264 -14.68 -2.33 -27.91
C ASP A 264 -14.77 -2.73 -26.44
N LEU A 265 -15.12 -3.98 -26.12
CA LEU A 265 -15.35 -4.51 -24.78
C LEU A 265 -14.15 -4.50 -23.82
N LEU A 266 -12.94 -4.24 -24.34
CA LEU A 266 -11.79 -3.81 -23.52
C LEU A 266 -12.00 -2.40 -22.90
N SER A 267 -13.16 -1.79 -23.12
CA SER A 267 -13.61 -0.53 -22.54
C SER A 267 -14.39 -0.65 -21.22
N SER A 268 -14.71 -1.86 -20.77
CA SER A 268 -15.54 -2.10 -19.58
C SER A 268 -14.84 -3.00 -18.54
N ALA A 269 -15.58 -3.38 -17.47
CA ALA A 269 -15.11 -3.94 -16.19
C ALA A 269 -14.06 -5.07 -16.24
N ASN A 270 -13.91 -5.74 -17.38
CA ASN A 270 -13.02 -6.89 -17.59
C ASN A 270 -11.62 -6.55 -18.16
N CYS A 271 -11.30 -5.27 -18.36
CA CYS A 271 -10.04 -4.86 -18.97
C CYS A 271 -8.81 -5.17 -18.09
N PHE A 272 -8.99 -5.28 -16.77
CA PHE A 272 -7.90 -5.71 -15.89
C PHE A 272 -7.56 -7.20 -16.05
N GLU A 273 -8.57 -8.03 -16.26
CA GLU A 273 -8.42 -9.47 -16.42
C GLU A 273 -7.73 -9.77 -17.77
N VAL A 274 -8.04 -9.00 -18.81
CA VAL A 274 -7.27 -9.04 -20.07
C VAL A 274 -5.82 -8.62 -19.83
N PHE A 275 -5.60 -7.50 -19.13
CA PHE A 275 -4.25 -7.07 -18.76
C PHE A 275 -3.50 -8.19 -18.02
N TYR A 276 -4.16 -8.85 -17.08
CA TYR A 276 -3.60 -9.94 -16.29
C TYR A 276 -3.18 -11.14 -17.15
N VAL A 277 -4.02 -11.55 -18.10
CA VAL A 277 -3.70 -12.63 -19.06
C VAL A 277 -2.46 -12.24 -19.89
N CYS A 278 -2.44 -11.02 -20.43
CA CYS A 278 -1.32 -10.50 -21.21
C CYS A 278 -0.03 -10.33 -20.41
N ASP A 279 -0.10 -9.90 -19.15
CA ASP A 279 1.07 -9.75 -18.28
C ASP A 279 1.62 -11.11 -17.85
N ARG A 280 0.75 -12.09 -17.57
CA ARG A 280 1.18 -13.47 -17.29
C ARG A 280 1.86 -14.14 -18.47
N TYR A 281 1.44 -13.82 -19.69
CA TYR A 281 2.11 -14.33 -20.88
C TYR A 281 3.59 -13.96 -20.95
N ALA A 282 3.97 -12.79 -20.41
CA ALA A 282 5.36 -12.34 -20.35
C ALA A 282 6.25 -13.24 -19.48
N THR A 283 5.66 -14.05 -18.59
CA THR A 283 6.40 -14.90 -17.64
C THR A 283 6.63 -16.31 -18.15
N VAL A 284 6.07 -16.66 -19.31
CA VAL A 284 6.15 -18.02 -19.88
C VAL A 284 7.46 -18.16 -20.63
N LYS A 285 8.24 -19.21 -20.30
CA LYS A 285 9.57 -19.47 -20.88
C LYS A 285 9.54 -19.60 -22.41
N GLU A 286 8.46 -20.15 -22.96
CA GLU A 286 8.23 -20.31 -24.39
C GLU A 286 6.81 -19.83 -24.73
N PRO A 287 6.63 -18.51 -24.88
CA PRO A 287 5.31 -17.92 -24.99
C PRO A 287 4.73 -18.16 -26.40
N SER A 288 3.61 -18.88 -26.49
CA SER A 288 2.90 -19.16 -27.75
C SER A 288 1.82 -18.12 -28.05
N LYS A 289 2.00 -17.37 -29.14
CA LYS A 289 1.06 -16.32 -29.57
C LYS A 289 -0.31 -16.90 -29.89
N ASP A 290 -0.35 -18.13 -30.41
CA ASP A 290 -1.59 -18.85 -30.68
C ASP A 290 -2.32 -19.21 -29.39
N GLN A 291 -1.58 -19.65 -28.36
CA GLN A 291 -2.17 -19.95 -27.05
C GLN A 291 -2.69 -18.68 -26.39
N LEU A 292 -1.93 -17.59 -26.44
CA LEU A 292 -2.39 -16.29 -25.91
C LEU A 292 -3.66 -15.82 -26.62
N ALA A 293 -3.72 -15.91 -27.94
CA ALA A 293 -4.93 -15.56 -28.68
C ALA A 293 -6.11 -16.43 -28.28
N LYS A 294 -5.92 -17.75 -28.05
CA LYS A 294 -6.97 -18.64 -27.54
C LYS A 294 -7.42 -18.28 -26.14
N ASP A 295 -6.49 -17.97 -25.23
CA ASP A 295 -6.81 -17.62 -23.84
C ASP A 295 -7.57 -16.27 -23.78
N LEU A 296 -7.13 -15.30 -24.57
CA LEU A 296 -7.84 -14.04 -24.75
C LEU A 296 -9.21 -14.26 -25.41
N GLN A 297 -9.29 -15.11 -26.44
CA GLN A 297 -10.55 -15.44 -27.09
C GLN A 297 -11.52 -16.08 -26.09
N ALA A 298 -11.09 -17.08 -25.32
CA ALA A 298 -11.93 -17.72 -24.31
C ALA A 298 -12.46 -16.74 -23.25
N PHE A 299 -11.67 -15.71 -22.92
CA PHE A 299 -12.09 -14.65 -22.00
C PHE A 299 -13.09 -13.67 -22.63
N LEU A 300 -12.99 -13.42 -23.94
CA LEU A 300 -13.86 -12.51 -24.70
C LEU A 300 -15.08 -13.21 -25.36
N ASP A 301 -15.05 -14.53 -25.51
CA ASP A 301 -16.03 -15.34 -26.25
C ASP A 301 -17.47 -15.27 -25.75
N PRO A 302 -17.77 -14.97 -24.46
CA PRO A 302 -19.16 -14.72 -24.07
C PRO A 302 -19.75 -13.45 -24.69
N LEU A 303 -18.94 -12.59 -25.34
CA LEU A 303 -19.31 -11.19 -25.61
C LEU A 303 -19.26 -10.78 -27.09
N GLU A 304 -18.43 -11.39 -27.98
CA GLU A 304 -18.36 -10.95 -29.39
C GLU A 304 -17.99 -12.05 -30.42
N ARG A 305 -18.43 -11.85 -31.68
CA ARG A 305 -18.08 -12.68 -32.86
C ARG A 305 -16.68 -12.39 -33.44
N TYR A 306 -15.88 -11.56 -32.78
CA TYR A 306 -14.54 -11.21 -33.26
C TYR A 306 -13.53 -12.30 -32.91
N ARG A 307 -12.72 -12.71 -33.89
CA ARG A 307 -11.64 -13.68 -33.70
C ARG A 307 -10.30 -12.97 -33.54
N ILE A 308 -9.77 -12.97 -32.32
CA ILE A 308 -8.46 -12.38 -32.00
C ILE A 308 -7.37 -13.13 -32.76
N GLN A 309 -6.55 -12.39 -33.52
CA GLN A 309 -5.41 -12.98 -34.22
C GLN A 309 -4.18 -13.10 -33.29
N PRO A 310 -3.33 -14.13 -33.46
CA PRO A 310 -2.08 -14.29 -32.69
C PRO A 310 -1.18 -13.05 -32.67
N LYS A 311 -1.10 -12.34 -33.80
CA LYS A 311 -0.31 -11.10 -33.91
C LYS A 311 -0.90 -9.95 -33.08
N GLU A 312 -2.23 -9.85 -33.00
CA GLU A 312 -2.91 -8.83 -32.18
C GLU A 312 -2.72 -9.12 -30.69
N ALA A 313 -2.86 -10.39 -30.31
CA ALA A 313 -2.60 -10.88 -28.97
C ALA A 313 -1.17 -10.56 -28.51
N GLU A 314 -0.16 -10.81 -29.36
CA GLU A 314 1.23 -10.43 -29.10
C GLU A 314 1.39 -8.92 -28.88
N LYS A 315 0.75 -8.09 -29.72
CA LYS A 315 0.84 -6.63 -29.59
C LYS A 315 0.22 -6.13 -28.30
N LEU A 316 -0.90 -6.71 -27.87
CA LEU A 316 -1.47 -6.42 -26.55
C LEU A 316 -0.52 -6.79 -25.41
N ALA A 317 0.13 -7.95 -25.48
CA ALA A 317 1.11 -8.36 -24.48
C ALA A 317 2.29 -7.39 -24.40
N GLN A 318 2.82 -6.94 -25.54
CA GLN A 318 3.89 -5.93 -25.59
C GLN A 318 3.47 -4.61 -24.94
N VAL A 319 2.23 -4.15 -25.15
CA VAL A 319 1.70 -2.96 -24.49
C VAL A 319 1.60 -3.16 -22.98
N CYS A 320 1.10 -4.32 -22.51
CA CYS A 320 0.99 -4.61 -21.09
C CYS A 320 2.38 -4.65 -20.42
N GLN A 321 3.36 -5.30 -21.05
CA GLN A 321 4.75 -5.31 -20.58
C GLN A 321 5.34 -3.90 -20.49
N ALA A 322 5.09 -3.04 -21.49
CA ALA A 322 5.55 -1.66 -21.47
C ALA A 322 4.94 -0.85 -20.31
N ILE A 323 3.63 -1.05 -20.03
CA ILE A 323 2.96 -0.44 -18.87
C ILE A 323 3.61 -0.92 -17.56
N VAL A 324 3.86 -2.23 -17.41
CA VAL A 324 4.49 -2.79 -16.22
C VAL A 324 5.91 -2.28 -16.02
N LYS A 325 6.77 -2.32 -17.05
CA LYS A 325 8.16 -1.84 -16.95
C LYS A 325 8.18 -0.36 -16.61
N ARG A 326 7.34 0.47 -17.23
CA ARG A 326 7.18 1.89 -16.89
C ARG A 326 6.81 2.08 -15.41
N SER A 327 5.84 1.32 -14.91
CA SER A 327 5.43 1.40 -13.50
C SER A 327 6.53 0.94 -12.54
N ALA A 328 7.25 -0.13 -12.87
CA ALA A 328 8.44 -0.55 -12.13
C ALA A 328 9.51 0.55 -12.10
N THR A 329 9.82 1.17 -13.23
CA THR A 329 10.77 2.29 -13.31
C THR A 329 10.35 3.47 -12.44
N MET A 330 9.07 3.85 -12.47
CA MET A 330 8.57 4.98 -11.69
C MET A 330 8.54 4.71 -10.18
N LEU A 331 8.27 3.46 -9.77
CA LEU A 331 8.40 3.04 -8.38
C LEU A 331 9.88 3.04 -7.95
N ALA A 332 10.78 2.48 -8.78
CA ALA A 332 12.22 2.47 -8.51
C ALA A 332 12.80 3.88 -8.39
N SER A 333 12.44 4.79 -9.28
CA SER A 333 12.88 6.19 -9.24
C SER A 333 12.40 6.89 -7.97
N CYS A 334 11.17 6.63 -7.53
CA CYS A 334 10.65 7.16 -6.27
C CYS A 334 11.40 6.59 -5.06
N ILE A 335 11.63 5.27 -5.02
CA ILE A 335 12.41 4.61 -3.98
C ILE A 335 13.82 5.21 -3.88
N MET A 336 14.52 5.37 -5.01
CA MET A 336 15.87 5.92 -5.02
C MET A 336 15.92 7.41 -4.65
N ALA A 337 14.93 8.20 -5.06
CA ALA A 337 14.81 9.60 -4.65
C ALA A 337 14.58 9.73 -3.14
N VAL A 338 13.72 8.87 -2.58
CA VAL A 338 13.49 8.81 -1.12
C VAL A 338 14.76 8.29 -0.41
N ALA A 339 15.45 7.30 -0.95
CA ALA A 339 16.69 6.78 -0.37
C ALA A 339 17.76 7.88 -0.29
N GLN A 340 17.92 8.67 -1.36
CA GLN A 340 18.83 9.81 -1.36
C GLN A 340 18.43 10.86 -0.31
N ARG A 341 17.13 11.08 -0.09
CA ARG A 341 16.64 11.99 0.95
C ARG A 341 16.92 11.47 2.36
N VAL A 342 16.61 10.20 2.62
CA VAL A 342 16.66 9.58 3.95
C VAL A 342 18.09 9.28 4.39
N TYR A 343 18.93 8.78 3.49
CA TYR A 343 20.29 8.34 3.79
C TYR A 343 21.35 9.37 3.38
N GLY A 344 20.97 10.39 2.60
CA GLY A 344 21.90 11.38 2.07
C GLY A 344 22.94 10.74 1.15
N LYS A 345 24.22 10.99 1.44
CA LYS A 345 25.35 10.50 0.64
C LYS A 345 25.81 9.08 1.01
N LEU A 346 25.35 8.54 2.15
CA LEU A 346 25.82 7.27 2.69
C LEU A 346 24.66 6.27 2.76
N LEU A 347 24.48 5.54 1.66
CA LEU A 347 23.52 4.45 1.60
C LEU A 347 24.01 3.26 2.44
N PRO A 348 23.09 2.50 3.07
CA PRO A 348 23.46 1.26 3.77
C PRO A 348 23.91 0.19 2.77
N GLU A 349 24.75 -0.76 3.19
CA GLU A 349 25.19 -1.85 2.30
C GLU A 349 24.02 -2.64 1.72
N ARG A 350 22.98 -2.84 2.55
CA ARG A 350 21.73 -3.49 2.17
C ARG A 350 20.55 -2.61 2.56
N MET A 351 19.95 -1.97 1.56
CA MET A 351 18.69 -1.25 1.73
C MET A 351 17.52 -2.20 1.51
N VAL A 352 16.75 -2.44 2.55
CA VAL A 352 15.51 -3.22 2.47
C VAL A 352 14.35 -2.25 2.25
N VAL A 353 13.55 -2.51 1.22
CA VAL A 353 12.32 -1.78 0.94
C VAL A 353 11.14 -2.71 1.20
N ALA A 354 10.33 -2.36 2.19
CA ALA A 354 9.13 -3.12 2.50
C ALA A 354 8.05 -2.85 1.43
N TYR A 355 7.41 -3.88 0.91
CA TYR A 355 6.36 -3.73 -0.09
C TYR A 355 5.05 -4.41 0.30
N CYS A 356 3.93 -3.82 -0.11
CA CYS A 356 2.61 -4.42 0.01
C CYS A 356 1.71 -4.04 -1.17
N GLY A 357 0.62 -4.77 -1.32
CA GLY A 357 -0.43 -4.49 -2.29
C GLY A 357 -0.54 -5.54 -3.40
N ALA A 358 -1.77 -5.69 -3.90
CA ALA A 358 -2.15 -6.79 -4.79
C ALA A 358 -1.35 -6.83 -6.10
N MET A 359 -0.81 -5.69 -6.55
CA MET A 359 -0.08 -5.64 -7.82
C MET A 359 1.29 -6.31 -7.74
N PHE A 360 1.91 -6.40 -6.56
CA PHE A 360 3.17 -7.14 -6.40
C PHE A 360 3.00 -8.66 -6.36
N GLN A 361 1.78 -9.14 -6.11
CA GLN A 361 1.45 -10.57 -6.08
C GLN A 361 1.05 -11.10 -7.47
N ILE A 362 1.02 -10.21 -8.46
CA ILE A 362 0.45 -10.45 -9.77
C ILE A 362 1.51 -10.15 -10.82
N GLY A 363 1.72 -11.11 -11.72
CA GLY A 363 2.43 -10.89 -12.98
C GLY A 363 3.88 -10.45 -12.83
N GLN A 364 4.31 -9.42 -13.59
CA GLN A 364 5.73 -9.05 -13.72
C GLN A 364 6.17 -7.83 -12.92
N LEU A 365 5.27 -7.13 -12.22
CA LEU A 365 5.64 -5.87 -11.58
C LEU A 365 6.76 -6.01 -10.54
N LEU A 366 6.70 -7.04 -9.68
CA LEU A 366 7.72 -7.23 -8.65
C LEU A 366 9.10 -7.62 -9.25
N PRO A 367 9.21 -8.61 -10.17
CA PRO A 367 10.46 -8.88 -10.87
C PRO A 367 11.02 -7.67 -11.61
N SER A 368 10.19 -6.95 -12.38
CA SER A 368 10.64 -5.76 -13.12
C SER A 368 11.10 -4.64 -12.19
N LEU A 369 10.46 -4.49 -11.02
CA LEU A 369 10.91 -3.53 -10.01
C LEU A 369 12.28 -3.89 -9.45
N GLN A 370 12.50 -5.16 -9.08
CA GLN A 370 13.81 -5.61 -8.59
C GLN A 370 14.89 -5.42 -9.65
N GLU A 371 14.63 -5.82 -10.89
CA GLU A 371 15.55 -5.63 -12.02
C GLU A 371 15.94 -4.15 -12.19
N THR A 372 14.96 -3.24 -12.20
CA THR A 372 15.25 -1.82 -12.36
C THR A 372 15.95 -1.21 -11.13
N LEU A 373 15.68 -1.70 -9.92
CA LEU A 373 16.45 -1.30 -8.74
C LEU A 373 17.90 -1.79 -8.82
N ASP A 374 18.14 -3.00 -9.32
CA ASP A 374 19.49 -3.54 -9.54
C ASP A 374 20.24 -2.74 -10.62
N GLU A 375 19.56 -2.35 -11.70
CA GLU A 375 20.08 -1.43 -12.73
C GLU A 375 20.49 -0.08 -12.11
N PHE A 376 19.63 0.52 -11.28
CA PHE A 376 19.93 1.80 -10.61
C PHE A 376 21.02 1.69 -9.54
N ALA A 377 21.13 0.54 -8.88
CA ALA A 377 22.15 0.26 -7.88
C ALA A 377 23.52 -0.06 -8.50
N SER A 378 23.57 -0.60 -9.73
CA SER A 378 24.80 -1.08 -10.37
C SER A 378 25.94 -0.03 -10.42
N PRO A 379 25.70 1.24 -10.81
CA PRO A 379 26.74 2.27 -10.79
C PRO A 379 27.23 2.64 -9.38
N ILE A 380 26.42 2.44 -8.34
CA ILE A 380 26.79 2.68 -6.94
C ILE A 380 27.60 1.49 -6.43
N ASN A 381 27.16 0.28 -6.77
CA ASN A 381 27.76 -0.99 -6.35
C ASN A 381 29.19 -1.19 -6.86
N SER A 382 29.58 -0.52 -7.96
CA SER A 382 30.95 -0.53 -8.46
C SER A 382 31.93 0.27 -7.58
N ILE A 383 31.42 1.12 -6.68
CA ILE A 383 32.19 2.00 -5.80
C ILE A 383 32.11 1.54 -4.34
N TYR A 384 30.92 1.09 -3.92
CA TYR A 384 30.61 0.71 -2.54
C TYR A 384 29.58 -0.42 -2.55
N PRO A 385 29.72 -1.49 -1.74
CA PRO A 385 28.76 -2.59 -1.73
C PRO A 385 27.36 -2.07 -1.39
N PHE A 386 26.49 -1.98 -2.40
CA PHE A 386 25.14 -1.46 -2.27
C PHE A 386 24.16 -2.38 -2.96
N LYS A 387 23.18 -2.86 -2.20
CA LYS A 387 22.10 -3.70 -2.71
C LYS A 387 20.75 -3.22 -2.21
N VAL A 388 19.77 -3.21 -3.10
CA VAL A 388 18.36 -3.01 -2.74
C VAL A 388 17.65 -4.36 -2.71
N GLU A 389 16.90 -4.62 -1.65
CA GLU A 389 16.10 -5.83 -1.50
C GLU A 389 14.65 -5.51 -1.20
N LEU A 390 13.75 -6.09 -1.98
CA LEU A 390 12.32 -6.00 -1.77
C LEU A 390 11.85 -7.06 -0.77
N MET A 391 11.17 -6.64 0.31
CA MET A 391 10.63 -7.55 1.33
C MET A 391 9.10 -7.42 1.43
N PRO A 392 8.34 -8.53 1.30
CA PRO A 392 6.89 -8.47 1.47
C PRO A 392 6.54 -8.11 2.90
N ALA A 393 5.52 -7.27 3.06
CA ALA A 393 5.05 -6.80 4.36
C ALA A 393 3.61 -7.19 4.66
N ASP A 394 3.35 -7.50 5.93
CA ASP A 394 1.99 -7.61 6.48
C ASP A 394 1.60 -6.29 7.15
N THR A 395 0.73 -5.54 6.48
CA THR A 395 0.20 -4.25 6.98
C THR A 395 -0.53 -4.39 8.31
N ALA A 396 -1.24 -5.49 8.53
CA ALA A 396 -1.97 -5.68 9.78
C ALA A 396 -0.99 -5.91 10.94
N PHE A 397 0.11 -6.62 10.70
CA PHE A 397 1.17 -6.79 11.69
C PHE A 397 1.91 -5.48 11.97
N GLY A 398 2.25 -4.69 10.94
CA GLY A 398 2.87 -3.37 11.15
C GLY A 398 1.99 -2.41 11.95
N CYS A 399 0.67 -2.48 11.76
CA CYS A 399 -0.30 -1.75 12.58
C CYS A 399 -0.30 -2.23 14.05
N ALA A 400 -0.27 -3.55 14.27
CA ALA A 400 -0.23 -4.13 15.60
C ALA A 400 1.05 -3.77 16.37
N VAL A 401 2.21 -3.75 15.70
CA VAL A 401 3.48 -3.29 16.29
C VAL A 401 3.32 -1.87 16.84
N SER A 402 2.76 -0.95 16.04
CA SER A 402 2.50 0.42 16.48
C SER A 402 1.53 0.50 17.65
N ALA A 403 0.41 -0.23 17.57
CA ALA A 403 -0.61 -0.24 18.63
C ALA A 403 -0.04 -0.72 19.97
N ILE A 404 0.80 -1.76 19.95
CA ILE A 404 1.46 -2.26 21.15
C ILE A 404 2.45 -1.22 21.71
N THR A 405 3.28 -0.61 20.85
CA THR A 405 4.24 0.42 21.28
C THR A 405 3.53 1.59 21.96
N ILE A 406 2.47 2.12 21.34
CA ILE A 406 1.69 3.24 21.88
C ILE A 406 0.96 2.82 23.16
N GLY A 407 0.31 1.66 23.17
CA GLY A 407 -0.41 1.14 24.34
C GLY A 407 0.48 0.99 25.57
N LYS A 408 1.71 0.48 25.40
CA LYS A 408 2.70 0.40 26.50
C LYS A 408 3.11 1.78 27.02
N THR A 409 3.36 2.73 26.13
CA THR A 409 3.69 4.10 26.53
C THR A 409 2.56 4.74 27.33
N LEU A 410 1.30 4.51 26.94
CA LEU A 410 0.14 5.00 27.68
C LEU A 410 0.04 4.38 29.08
N ALA A 411 0.17 3.06 29.19
CA ALA A 411 0.14 2.37 30.48
C ALA A 411 1.26 2.84 31.42
N MET A 412 2.47 3.07 30.90
CA MET A 412 3.59 3.62 31.68
C MET A 412 3.33 5.03 32.21
N ASN A 413 2.60 5.86 31.46
CA ASN A 413 2.26 7.21 31.90
C ASN A 413 1.12 7.21 32.93
N GLU A 414 0.13 6.31 32.78
CA GLU A 414 -0.97 6.13 33.74
C GLU A 414 -0.49 5.60 35.10
N HIS A 415 0.66 4.92 35.18
CA HIS A 415 1.27 4.48 36.45
C HIS A 415 2.21 5.52 37.09
N ARG A 416 2.53 6.61 36.39
CA ARG A 416 3.42 7.68 36.88
C ARG A 416 2.68 8.93 37.34
N GLY A 417 1.41 9.08 36.96
CA GLY A 417 0.48 10.07 37.52
C GLY A 417 -0.34 9.44 38.63
#